data_AF-A0A925YH86-F1
#
_entry.id   AF-A0A925YH86-F1
#
_cell.length_a   1.000
_cell.length_b   1.000
_cell.length_c   1.000
_cell.angle_alpha   90.00
_cell.angle_beta   90.00
_cell.angle_gamma   90.00
#
_symmetry.space_group_name_H-M   'P 1'
#
loop_
_entity.id
_entity.type
_entity.pdbx_description
1 polymer ?
#
loop_
_entity_poly.entity_id
_entity_poly.type
_entity_poly.pdbx_seq_one_letter_code
_entity_poly.pdbx_strand_id
1 'polypeptide(L)'
;VILVARLRPPLKLADEKSTQATGLTGAGGAGGHPKEGDVPQALVLGPRQEIFAWSPRTRRYRQLSSEEGRVLAVARSADGRRIAYVTAEKLIRTRAPDAAKATHRTALALRGVTVIEMDLSTLVTLGRAAVLGDVRSLDMWSVGSGFAFRIDRGPQGIGVFAIGEGELQPRPGLASAPSNRPIVTLTGQGVAAAARQLPLGQGCPGSVRDVRPADAPATVVVTGTARRPSQQQVSPFSIGGPHGAGLFGLPIP
;
A
#
# COMPACT_ATOMS: atom_id res chain seq x y z
N VAL A 1 4.74 -10.90 -15.82
CA VAL A 1 4.29 -11.06 -14.42
C VAL A 1 3.55 -9.81 -14.02
N ILE A 2 2.40 -9.95 -13.36
CA ILE A 2 1.60 -8.84 -12.82
C ILE A 2 1.85 -8.81 -11.32
N LEU A 3 2.26 -7.66 -10.79
CA LEU A 3 2.37 -7.48 -9.34
C LEU A 3 1.00 -7.06 -8.81
N VAL A 4 0.60 -7.66 -7.69
CA VAL A 4 -0.65 -7.32 -7.00
C VAL A 4 -0.41 -7.28 -5.50
N ALA A 5 -1.06 -6.34 -4.83
CA ALA A 5 -1.22 -6.35 -3.40
C ALA A 5 -2.51 -7.09 -3.05
N ARG A 6 -2.43 -8.07 -2.15
CA ARG A 6 -3.54 -8.98 -1.83
C ARG A 6 -3.57 -9.27 -0.34
N LEU A 7 -4.77 -9.39 0.21
CA LEU A 7 -4.93 -9.83 1.60
C LEU A 7 -4.63 -11.33 1.75
N ARG A 8 -3.87 -11.67 2.78
CA ARG A 8 -3.53 -13.03 3.19
C ARG A 8 -4.72 -13.64 3.93
N PRO A 9 -5.13 -14.87 3.59
CA PRO A 9 -6.10 -15.58 4.42
C PRO A 9 -5.53 -15.74 5.85
N PRO A 10 -6.39 -15.79 6.89
CA PRO A 10 -5.93 -16.20 8.22
C PRO A 10 -5.22 -17.55 8.12
N LEU A 11 -4.04 -17.65 8.74
CA LEU A 11 -3.49 -18.96 9.08
C LEU A 11 -4.54 -19.64 9.95
N LYS A 12 -5.02 -20.83 9.57
CA LYS A 12 -5.82 -21.65 10.47
C LYS A 12 -4.92 -21.96 11.67
N LEU A 13 -5.21 -21.39 12.83
CA LEU A 13 -4.62 -21.89 14.07
C LEU A 13 -5.11 -23.34 14.24
N ALA A 14 -4.18 -24.25 14.55
CA ALA A 14 -4.55 -25.54 15.11
C ALA A 14 -5.29 -25.29 16.43
N ASP A 15 -6.33 -26.08 16.71
CA ASP A 15 -7.15 -25.99 17.91
C ASP A 15 -6.29 -26.02 19.18
N GLU A 16 -6.04 -24.87 19.79
CA GLU A 16 -5.57 -24.77 21.16
C GLU A 16 -6.76 -24.49 22.08
N LYS A 17 -7.04 -25.49 22.92
CA LYS A 17 -8.10 -25.50 23.91
C LYS A 17 -8.05 -24.26 24.81
N SER A 18 -9.16 -23.51 24.79
CA SER A 18 -9.48 -22.47 25.76
C SER A 18 -9.43 -23.02 27.19
N THR A 19 -8.53 -22.48 28.01
CA THR A 19 -8.58 -22.61 29.46
C THR A 19 -9.03 -21.27 30.03
N GLN A 20 -10.20 -21.28 30.65
CA GLN A 20 -10.76 -20.16 31.40
C GLN A 20 -9.87 -19.81 32.60
N ALA A 21 -9.77 -18.51 32.91
CA ALA A 21 -9.39 -18.05 34.23
C ALA A 21 -10.40 -16.98 34.70
N THR A 22 -11.05 -17.30 35.81
CA THR A 22 -12.07 -16.54 36.52
C THR A 22 -11.43 -15.62 37.57
N GLY A 23 -11.96 -14.40 37.71
CA GLY A 23 -12.07 -13.68 38.97
C GLY A 23 -10.92 -12.75 39.39
N LEU A 24 -11.22 -11.45 39.56
CA LEU A 24 -11.38 -10.81 40.89
C LEU A 24 -11.64 -9.30 40.77
N THR A 25 -12.69 -8.87 41.47
CA THR A 25 -13.08 -7.49 41.78
C THR A 25 -12.14 -6.84 42.79
N GLY A 26 -11.84 -5.55 42.62
CA GLY A 26 -11.20 -4.70 43.62
C GLY A 26 -11.47 -3.23 43.33
N ALA A 27 -12.08 -2.54 44.29
CA ALA A 27 -12.51 -1.14 44.21
C ALA A 27 -11.43 -0.16 44.73
N GLY A 28 -11.49 1.09 44.25
CA GLY A 28 -11.02 2.28 44.98
C GLY A 28 -9.71 2.91 44.48
N GLY A 29 -9.79 4.17 44.03
CA GLY A 29 -8.60 5.00 43.79
C GLY A 29 -8.88 6.21 42.91
N ALA A 30 -9.30 7.32 43.53
CA ALA A 30 -9.43 8.62 42.88
C ALA A 30 -8.07 9.11 42.35
N GLY A 31 -7.98 9.32 41.04
CA GLY A 31 -6.88 9.99 40.36
C GLY A 31 -7.43 10.65 39.11
N GLY A 32 -7.25 11.97 38.99
CA GLY A 32 -7.90 12.82 37.99
C GLY A 32 -7.81 12.27 36.57
N HIS A 33 -8.97 12.03 35.95
CA HIS A 33 -9.08 11.73 34.53
C HIS A 33 -8.46 12.88 33.72
N PRO A 34 -7.46 12.62 32.84
CA PRO A 34 -7.14 13.58 31.80
C PRO A 34 -8.40 13.75 30.93
N LYS A 35 -8.75 15.00 30.62
CA LYS A 35 -9.93 15.32 29.80
C LYS A 35 -9.92 14.46 28.53
N GLU A 36 -10.93 13.60 28.43
CA GLU A 36 -11.19 12.68 27.32
C GLU A 36 -11.63 13.46 26.08
N GLY A 37 -10.68 14.17 25.48
CA GLY A 37 -10.97 15.07 24.36
C GLY A 37 -9.85 15.23 23.34
N ASP A 38 -8.65 14.67 23.55
CA ASP A 38 -7.53 14.93 22.63
C ASP A 38 -6.53 13.77 22.47
N VAL A 39 -6.94 12.52 22.75
CA VAL A 39 -6.16 11.36 22.32
C VAL A 39 -6.50 11.11 20.85
N PRO A 40 -5.55 11.23 19.90
CA PRO A 40 -5.83 10.92 18.50
C PRO A 40 -6.25 9.45 18.41
N GLN A 41 -7.49 9.23 17.96
CA GLN A 41 -8.01 7.89 17.73
C GLN A 41 -7.11 7.21 16.69
N ALA A 42 -6.46 6.12 17.13
CA ALA A 42 -5.51 5.36 16.34
C ALA A 42 -6.07 3.95 16.11
N LEU A 43 -6.19 3.56 14.85
CA LEU A 43 -6.50 2.21 14.41
C LEU A 43 -5.17 1.51 14.11
N VAL A 44 -4.92 0.35 14.73
CA VAL A 44 -3.79 -0.50 14.35
C VAL A 44 -4.09 -1.10 12.97
N LEU A 45 -3.16 -0.89 12.04
CA LEU A 45 -3.30 -1.42 10.68
C LEU A 45 -2.87 -2.88 10.65
N GLY A 46 -3.86 -3.77 10.54
CA GLY A 46 -3.68 -5.19 10.26
C GLY A 46 -4.42 -5.64 9.00
N PRO A 47 -4.27 -4.96 7.84
CA PRO A 47 -5.04 -5.32 6.63
C PRO A 47 -4.75 -6.75 6.16
N ARG A 48 -3.66 -7.38 6.62
CA ARG A 48 -3.14 -8.67 6.15
C ARG A 48 -2.64 -8.62 4.70
N GLN A 49 -2.33 -7.43 4.19
CA GLN A 49 -1.95 -7.23 2.80
C GLN A 49 -0.46 -7.55 2.57
N GLU A 50 -0.20 -8.35 1.54
CA GLU A 50 1.14 -8.74 1.09
C GLU A 50 1.26 -8.57 -0.44
N ILE A 51 2.48 -8.59 -0.94
CA ILE A 51 2.79 -8.46 -2.36
C ILE A 51 2.94 -9.84 -2.97
N PHE A 52 2.26 -10.05 -4.09
CA PHE A 52 2.36 -11.27 -4.89
C PHE A 52 2.70 -10.95 -6.33
N ALA A 53 3.56 -11.79 -6.92
CA ALA A 53 3.70 -11.92 -8.36
C ALA A 53 2.67 -12.93 -8.88
N TRP A 54 1.86 -12.51 -9.85
CA TRP A 54 0.94 -13.38 -10.57
C TRP A 54 1.43 -13.64 -12.00
N SER A 55 1.44 -14.91 -12.39
CA SER A 55 1.87 -15.35 -13.72
C SER A 55 0.66 -15.66 -14.62
N PRO A 56 0.48 -14.95 -15.76
CA PRO A 56 -0.57 -15.28 -16.71
C PRO A 56 -0.40 -16.65 -17.37
N ARG A 57 0.85 -17.09 -17.54
CA ARG A 57 1.14 -18.37 -18.18
C ARG A 57 0.74 -19.56 -17.31
N THR A 58 1.02 -19.49 -16.01
CA THR A 58 0.79 -20.61 -15.09
C THR A 58 -0.43 -20.43 -14.20
N ARG A 59 -1.02 -19.22 -14.18
CA ARG A 59 -2.11 -18.80 -13.28
C ARG A 59 -1.80 -19.00 -11.79
N ARG A 60 -0.51 -18.94 -11.42
CA ARG A 60 -0.03 -19.13 -10.05
C ARG A 60 0.44 -17.82 -9.43
N TYR A 61 0.30 -17.74 -8.12
CA TYR A 61 0.88 -16.69 -7.28
C TYR A 61 2.24 -17.12 -6.73
N ARG A 62 3.15 -16.16 -6.60
CA ARG A 62 4.37 -16.25 -5.81
C ARG A 62 4.38 -15.09 -4.82
N GLN A 63 4.45 -15.38 -3.53
CA GLN A 63 4.58 -14.34 -2.50
C GLN A 63 5.97 -13.68 -2.61
N LEU A 64 6.01 -12.35 -2.49
CA LEU A 64 7.24 -11.55 -2.61
C LEU A 64 7.63 -10.86 -1.30
N SER A 65 6.65 -10.48 -0.47
CA SER A 65 6.89 -9.85 0.84
C SER A 65 6.41 -10.76 1.97
N SER A 66 6.96 -10.57 3.17
CA SER A 66 6.50 -11.23 4.40
C SER A 66 6.42 -10.21 5.54
N GLU A 67 5.78 -9.07 5.30
CA GLU A 67 5.68 -7.96 6.27
C GLU A 67 4.54 -8.16 7.27
N GLU A 68 4.22 -9.42 7.58
CA GLU A 68 3.10 -9.81 8.44
C GLU A 68 1.78 -9.15 8.06
N GLY A 69 1.61 -8.87 6.77
CA GLY A 69 0.40 -8.29 6.26
C GLY A 69 0.24 -6.77 6.46
N ARG A 70 1.35 -6.04 6.63
CA ARG A 70 1.36 -4.59 6.85
C ARG A 70 1.59 -3.77 5.58
N VAL A 71 1.69 -4.39 4.40
CA VAL A 71 1.92 -3.66 3.15
C VAL A 71 0.69 -2.84 2.80
N LEU A 72 0.85 -1.55 2.55
CA LEU A 72 -0.24 -0.65 2.15
C LEU A 72 -0.17 -0.29 0.66
N ALA A 73 1.05 -0.10 0.15
CA ALA A 73 1.29 0.30 -1.23
C ALA A 73 2.50 -0.41 -1.83
N VAL A 74 2.51 -0.59 -3.15
CA VAL A 74 3.65 -1.14 -3.92
C VAL A 74 3.77 -0.45 -5.27
N ALA A 75 5.01 -0.12 -5.66
CA ALA A 75 5.37 0.40 -6.98
C ALA A 75 6.47 -0.48 -7.60
N ARG A 76 6.52 -0.54 -8.93
CA ARG A 76 7.55 -1.25 -9.69
C ARG A 76 8.41 -0.26 -10.46
N SER A 77 9.72 -0.51 -10.50
CA SER A 77 10.66 0.31 -11.28
C SER A 77 10.37 0.19 -12.78
N ALA A 78 10.79 1.18 -13.56
CA ALA A 78 10.59 1.23 -15.00
C ALA A 78 11.26 0.04 -15.72
N ASP A 79 12.45 -0.37 -15.26
CA ASP A 79 13.17 -1.55 -15.76
C ASP A 79 12.55 -2.88 -15.29
N GLY A 80 11.58 -2.82 -14.38
CA GLY A 80 10.88 -3.97 -13.83
C GLY A 80 11.71 -4.87 -12.91
N ARG A 81 12.92 -4.46 -12.54
CA ARG A 81 13.84 -5.26 -11.72
C ARG A 81 13.68 -5.03 -10.22
N ARG A 82 13.08 -3.92 -9.82
CA ARG A 82 12.89 -3.56 -8.41
C ARG A 82 11.43 -3.26 -8.10
N ILE A 83 11.11 -3.41 -6.82
CA ILE A 83 9.88 -2.86 -6.23
C ILE A 83 10.24 -1.96 -5.07
N ALA A 84 9.41 -0.94 -4.87
CA ALA A 84 9.31 -0.26 -3.60
C ALA A 84 7.96 -0.57 -2.99
N TYR A 85 7.88 -0.73 -1.69
CA TYR A 85 6.61 -0.89 -0.99
C TYR A 85 6.62 -0.17 0.35
N VAL A 86 5.42 0.15 0.81
CA VAL A 86 5.19 0.95 2.00
C VAL A 86 4.42 0.13 3.02
N THR A 87 4.88 0.13 4.27
CA THR A 87 4.13 -0.37 5.41
C THR A 87 3.78 0.78 6.35
N ALA A 88 2.78 0.59 7.21
CA ALA A 88 2.54 1.46 8.35
C ALA A 88 1.96 0.67 9.52
N GLU A 89 2.12 1.19 10.73
CA GLU A 89 1.62 0.53 11.94
C GLU A 89 0.20 0.94 12.27
N LYS A 90 -0.13 2.22 12.07
CA LYS A 90 -1.40 2.81 12.54
C LYS A 90 -1.97 3.80 11.54
N LEU A 91 -3.29 3.83 11.46
CA LEU A 91 -4.06 4.91 10.87
C LEU A 91 -4.55 5.79 12.02
N ILE A 92 -4.25 7.08 11.95
CA ILE A 92 -4.63 8.03 12.99
C ILE A 92 -5.55 9.10 12.43
N ARG A 93 -6.47 9.58 13.27
CA ARG A 93 -7.22 10.81 12.99
C ARG A 93 -6.40 12.00 13.46
N THR A 94 -6.13 12.90 12.54
CA THR A 94 -5.46 14.18 12.79
C THR A 94 -6.45 15.31 12.63
N ARG A 95 -6.30 16.33 13.48
CA ARG A 95 -7.11 17.52 13.42
C ARG A 95 -6.34 18.57 12.63
N ALA A 96 -6.73 18.81 11.38
CA ALA A 96 -6.11 19.83 10.54
C ALA A 96 -6.92 21.12 10.61
N PRO A 97 -6.30 22.30 10.77
CA PRO A 97 -7.00 23.56 10.57
C PRO A 97 -7.47 23.63 9.10
N ASP A 98 -8.76 23.90 8.90
CA ASP A 98 -9.34 24.20 7.59
C ASP A 98 -9.24 25.71 7.37
N ALA A 99 -8.24 26.12 6.59
CA ALA A 99 -7.95 27.52 6.31
C ALA A 99 -9.14 28.25 5.63
N ALA A 100 -10.04 27.52 4.97
CA ALA A 100 -11.20 28.09 4.30
C ALA A 100 -12.40 28.30 5.22
N LYS A 101 -12.45 27.63 6.39
CA LYS A 101 -13.66 27.57 7.21
C LYS A 101 -13.47 27.92 8.68
N ALA A 102 -12.28 28.35 9.11
CA ALA A 102 -11.94 28.61 10.51
C ALA A 102 -12.38 27.47 11.47
N THR A 103 -12.45 26.25 10.94
CA THR A 103 -12.86 25.04 11.65
C THR A 103 -11.77 24.00 11.51
N HIS A 104 -11.88 22.92 12.27
CA HIS A 104 -10.96 21.80 12.11
C HIS A 104 -11.60 20.71 11.26
N ARG A 105 -10.87 20.25 10.24
CA ARG A 105 -11.24 19.08 9.46
C ARG A 105 -10.49 17.86 10.01
N THR A 106 -11.22 16.78 10.23
CA THR A 106 -10.61 15.47 10.51
C THR A 106 -9.94 14.98 9.22
N ALA A 107 -8.63 14.79 9.28
CA ALA A 107 -7.83 14.19 8.21
C ALA A 107 -7.20 12.90 8.72
N LEU A 108 -7.01 11.92 7.83
CA LEU A 108 -6.34 10.69 8.19
C LEU A 108 -4.84 10.79 7.90
N ALA A 109 -4.02 10.23 8.78
CA ALA A 109 -2.59 10.08 8.57
C ALA A 109 -2.12 8.67 8.96
N LEU A 110 -1.01 8.24 8.37
CA LEU A 110 -0.37 6.97 8.64
C LEU A 110 0.81 7.21 9.59
N ARG A 111 0.92 6.38 10.63
CA ARG A 111 2.01 6.43 11.62
C ARG A 111 2.85 5.17 11.56
N GLY A 112 4.15 5.31 11.82
CA GLY A 112 5.11 4.21 11.73
C GLY A 112 5.34 3.79 10.28
N VAL A 113 5.30 4.75 9.34
CA VAL A 113 5.46 4.45 7.92
C VAL A 113 6.90 4.00 7.66
N THR A 114 7.08 2.90 6.94
CA THR A 114 8.38 2.45 6.45
C THR A 114 8.31 2.27 4.94
N VAL A 115 9.34 2.74 4.23
CA VAL A 115 9.55 2.43 2.81
C VAL A 115 10.63 1.37 2.67
N ILE A 116 10.40 0.39 1.80
CA ILE A 116 11.31 -0.72 1.55
C ILE A 116 11.52 -0.85 0.04
N GLU A 117 12.76 -0.96 -0.40
CA GLU A 117 13.14 -1.31 -1.77
C GLU A 117 13.68 -2.74 -1.82
N MET A 118 13.25 -3.51 -2.81
CA MET A 118 13.64 -4.92 -3.00
C MET A 118 13.99 -5.19 -4.46
N ASP A 119 15.05 -5.98 -4.65
CA ASP A 119 15.40 -6.55 -5.94
C ASP A 119 14.55 -7.78 -6.25
N LEU A 120 13.83 -7.78 -7.37
CA LEU A 120 12.91 -8.88 -7.73
C LEU A 120 13.62 -10.13 -8.24
N SER A 121 14.88 -10.05 -8.65
CA SER A 121 15.63 -11.20 -9.15
C SER A 121 16.17 -12.05 -8.00
N THR A 122 16.57 -11.41 -6.91
CA THR A 122 17.16 -12.05 -5.73
C THR A 122 16.21 -12.10 -4.53
N LEU A 123 15.15 -11.29 -4.53
CA LEU A 123 14.25 -11.03 -3.39
C LEU A 123 14.97 -10.43 -2.17
N VAL A 124 16.13 -9.81 -2.39
CA VAL A 124 16.90 -9.12 -1.34
C VAL A 124 16.39 -7.70 -1.17
N THR A 125 16.23 -7.28 0.09
CA THR A 125 15.98 -5.89 0.46
C THR A 125 17.23 -5.06 0.19
N LEU A 126 17.09 -4.07 -0.69
CA LEU A 126 18.14 -3.13 -1.07
C LEU A 126 18.23 -1.96 -0.09
N GLY A 127 17.12 -1.62 0.56
CA GLY A 127 17.08 -0.57 1.56
C GLY A 127 15.72 -0.52 2.26
N ARG A 128 15.73 -0.05 3.52
CA ARG A 128 14.56 0.08 4.37
C ARG A 128 14.71 1.34 5.20
N ALA A 129 13.81 2.30 5.04
CA ALA A 129 13.89 3.56 5.76
C ALA A 129 12.56 3.90 6.45
N ALA A 130 12.63 4.19 7.75
CA ALA A 130 11.49 4.67 8.51
C ALA A 130 11.22 6.14 8.20
N VAL A 131 9.95 6.50 8.06
CA VAL A 131 9.51 7.88 7.94
C VAL A 131 9.20 8.41 9.33
N LEU A 132 9.95 9.41 9.75
CA LEU A 132 9.66 10.12 11.00
C LEU A 132 8.36 10.92 10.87
N GLY A 133 7.53 10.88 11.91
CA GLY A 133 6.27 11.61 11.99
C GLY A 133 5.08 10.92 11.33
N ASP A 134 3.96 11.63 11.30
CA ASP A 134 2.71 11.16 10.71
C ASP A 134 2.63 11.58 9.24
N VAL A 135 2.29 10.64 8.36
CA VAL A 135 2.28 10.83 6.91
C VAL A 135 0.84 10.96 6.42
N ARG A 136 0.50 12.13 5.87
CA ARG A 136 -0.82 12.37 5.25
C ARG A 136 -0.91 11.77 3.86
N SER A 137 0.15 11.92 3.09
CA SER A 137 0.29 11.29 1.78
C SER A 137 1.73 10.92 1.46
N LEU A 138 1.89 9.84 0.71
CA LEU A 138 3.16 9.39 0.18
C LEU A 138 2.99 9.03 -1.29
N ASP A 139 3.69 9.76 -2.14
CA ASP A 139 3.75 9.50 -3.57
C ASP A 139 5.04 8.75 -3.93
N MET A 140 4.95 7.86 -4.90
CA MET A 140 6.07 7.04 -5.39
C MET A 140 6.29 7.24 -6.89
N TRP A 141 7.53 7.56 -7.28
CA TRP A 141 7.98 7.59 -8.67
C TRP A 141 9.04 6.53 -8.90
N SER A 142 9.09 5.99 -10.11
CA SER A 142 10.28 5.30 -10.59
C SER A 142 11.23 6.30 -11.24
N VAL A 143 12.49 6.26 -10.82
CA VAL A 143 13.53 7.17 -11.31
C VAL A 143 14.80 6.39 -11.54
N GLY A 144 15.27 6.34 -12.79
CA GLY A 144 16.36 5.44 -13.19
C GLY A 144 16.01 3.99 -12.83
N SER A 145 16.92 3.33 -12.11
CA SER A 145 16.69 1.97 -11.59
C SER A 145 15.97 1.91 -10.24
N GLY A 146 15.77 3.06 -9.57
CA GLY A 146 15.24 3.13 -8.19
C GLY A 146 13.95 3.92 -8.09
N PHE A 147 13.72 4.50 -6.91
CA PHE A 147 12.50 5.24 -6.58
C PHE A 147 12.79 6.59 -5.93
N ALA A 148 11.82 7.48 -6.06
CA ALA A 148 11.74 8.70 -5.29
C ALA A 148 10.39 8.78 -4.59
N PHE A 149 10.38 9.40 -3.41
CA PHE A 149 9.22 9.49 -2.52
C PHE A 149 8.94 10.94 -2.17
N ARG A 150 7.74 11.42 -2.44
CA ARG A 150 7.27 12.71 -1.90
C ARG A 150 6.41 12.41 -0.69
N ILE A 151 6.81 12.93 0.46
CA ILE A 151 6.20 12.63 1.75
C ILE A 151 5.62 13.92 2.30
N ASP A 152 4.31 13.97 2.47
CA ASP A 152 3.58 15.05 3.13
C ASP A 152 3.31 14.67 4.58
N ARG A 153 3.92 15.41 5.50
CA ARG A 153 3.74 15.26 6.95
C ARG A 153 2.84 16.34 7.56
N GLY A 154 2.07 17.04 6.71
CA GLY A 154 1.20 18.13 7.10
C GLY A 154 1.98 19.31 7.68
N PRO A 155 1.75 19.72 8.94
CA PRO A 155 2.46 20.86 9.54
C PRO A 155 3.99 20.72 9.56
N GLN A 156 4.51 19.49 9.54
CA GLN A 156 5.95 19.22 9.51
C GLN A 156 6.55 19.38 8.10
N GLY A 157 5.73 19.74 7.11
CA GLY A 157 6.16 20.05 5.76
C GLY A 157 6.15 18.86 4.80
N ILE A 158 6.56 19.15 3.56
CA ILE A 158 6.62 18.21 2.45
C ILE A 158 8.09 18.12 2.00
N GLY A 159 8.57 16.90 1.74
CA GLY A 159 9.91 16.68 1.20
C GLY A 159 9.94 15.60 0.14
N VAL A 160 10.98 15.63 -0.69
CA VAL A 160 11.28 14.58 -1.68
C VAL A 160 12.53 13.84 -1.25
N PHE A 161 12.46 12.51 -1.25
CA PHE A 161 13.48 11.62 -0.71
C PHE A 161 13.76 10.45 -1.65
N ALA A 162 14.92 9.83 -1.49
CA ALA A 162 15.20 8.48 -1.98
C ALA A 162 15.84 7.67 -0.84
N ILE A 163 15.80 6.34 -0.93
CA ILE A 163 16.55 5.51 0.02
C ILE A 163 18.03 5.55 -0.38
N GLY A 164 18.89 5.91 0.57
CA GLY A 164 20.35 5.85 0.44
C GLY A 164 20.95 5.47 1.79
N GLU A 165 21.89 4.51 1.78
CA GLU A 165 22.56 4.03 3.00
C GLU A 165 21.60 3.52 4.09
N GLY A 166 20.43 3.02 3.68
CA GLY A 166 19.39 2.54 4.61
C GLY A 166 18.50 3.64 5.20
N GLU A 167 18.67 4.90 4.80
CA GLU A 167 17.86 6.01 5.31
C GLU A 167 17.18 6.81 4.19
N LEU A 168 16.22 7.66 4.56
CA LEU A 168 15.62 8.61 3.64
C LEU A 168 16.54 9.82 3.48
N GLN A 169 17.21 9.88 2.34
CA GLN A 169 18.07 11.01 2.00
C GLN A 169 17.26 12.05 1.20
N PRO A 170 17.31 13.35 1.56
CA PRO A 170 16.67 14.40 0.79
C PRO A 170 17.18 14.45 -0.65
N ARG A 171 16.25 14.57 -1.59
CA ARG A 171 16.54 14.67 -3.04
C ARG A 171 15.71 15.79 -3.65
N PRO A 172 15.96 17.07 -3.30
CA PRO A 172 15.14 18.19 -3.76
C PRO A 172 15.17 18.38 -5.29
N GLY A 173 16.28 18.02 -5.96
CA GLY A 173 16.42 18.12 -7.42
C GLY A 173 15.54 17.15 -8.23
N LEU A 174 14.89 16.19 -7.57
CA LEU A 174 13.90 15.30 -8.19
C LEU A 174 12.50 15.94 -8.30
N ALA A 175 12.25 17.04 -7.57
CA ALA A 175 10.98 17.76 -7.57
C ALA A 175 10.72 18.57 -8.86
N SER A 176 11.72 18.71 -9.73
CA SER A 176 11.69 19.61 -10.90
C SER A 176 11.41 18.92 -12.24
N ALA A 177 11.06 17.63 -12.27
CA ALA A 177 10.65 16.97 -13.51
C ALA A 177 9.17 17.34 -13.85
N PRO A 178 8.88 18.20 -14.84
CA PRO A 178 7.57 18.86 -15.00
C PRO A 178 6.46 17.97 -15.57
N SER A 179 6.73 16.68 -15.83
CA SER A 179 5.80 15.80 -16.55
C SER A 179 5.86 14.35 -16.05
N ASN A 180 5.47 14.07 -14.81
CA ASN A 180 5.06 12.69 -14.48
C ASN A 180 4.21 12.63 -13.21
N ARG A 181 2.96 12.20 -13.37
CA ARG A 181 2.12 11.79 -12.23
C ARG A 181 2.82 10.68 -11.46
N PRO A 182 2.70 10.62 -10.13
CA PRO A 182 3.24 9.50 -9.37
C PRO A 182 2.64 8.18 -9.86
N ILE A 183 3.41 7.10 -9.75
CA ILE A 183 2.93 5.74 -10.08
C ILE A 183 1.90 5.32 -9.04
N VAL A 184 2.13 5.70 -7.78
CA VAL A 184 1.29 5.39 -6.63
C VAL A 184 1.19 6.60 -5.74
N THR A 185 -0.03 6.90 -5.29
CA THR A 185 -0.30 7.84 -4.19
C THR A 185 -0.99 7.06 -3.08
N LEU A 186 -0.33 6.96 -1.94
CA LEU A 186 -0.87 6.38 -0.71
C LEU A 186 -1.37 7.51 0.19
N THR A 187 -2.57 7.34 0.72
CA THR A 187 -3.15 8.24 1.73
C THR A 187 -3.71 7.42 2.89
N GLY A 188 -4.27 8.09 3.91
CA GLY A 188 -5.01 7.41 4.96
C GLY A 188 -6.24 6.61 4.47
N GLN A 189 -6.70 6.83 3.23
CA GLN A 189 -7.76 6.03 2.59
C GLN A 189 -7.20 4.80 1.84
N GLY A 190 -5.89 4.55 1.91
CA GLY A 190 -5.19 3.57 1.10
C GLY A 190 -4.83 4.11 -0.28
N VAL A 191 -4.78 3.21 -1.26
CA VAL A 191 -4.42 3.52 -2.66
C VAL A 191 -5.67 3.56 -3.53
N ALA A 192 -5.82 4.61 -4.35
CA ALA A 192 -6.94 4.75 -5.28
C ALA A 192 -6.92 3.68 -6.39
N ALA A 193 -8.07 3.45 -7.04
CA ALA A 193 -8.17 2.50 -8.14
C ALA A 193 -7.29 2.93 -9.31
N ALA A 194 -6.51 2.00 -9.86
CA ALA A 194 -5.59 2.28 -10.95
C ALA A 194 -5.89 1.44 -12.20
N ALA A 195 -5.38 1.90 -13.33
CA ALA A 195 -5.35 1.14 -14.59
C ALA A 195 -4.01 1.38 -15.29
N ARG A 196 -3.49 0.35 -15.96
CA ARG A 196 -2.22 0.44 -16.70
C ARG A 196 -2.22 -0.48 -17.92
N GLN A 197 -1.54 -0.05 -18.98
CA GLN A 197 -1.15 -0.92 -20.09
C GLN A 197 0.08 -1.76 -19.72
N LEU A 198 0.10 -3.02 -20.14
CA LEU A 198 1.25 -3.90 -20.00
C LEU A 198 1.36 -4.89 -21.17
N PRO A 199 2.57 -5.38 -21.47
CA PRO A 199 2.72 -6.53 -22.35
C PRO A 199 2.28 -7.82 -21.62
N LEU A 200 1.36 -8.57 -22.21
CA LEU A 200 0.90 -9.87 -21.72
C LEU A 200 1.75 -11.05 -22.23
N GLY A 201 2.78 -10.76 -23.04
CA GLY A 201 3.69 -11.73 -23.65
C GLY A 201 3.46 -11.90 -25.15
N GLN A 202 4.46 -12.39 -25.89
CA GLN A 202 4.42 -12.58 -27.35
C GLN A 202 3.90 -11.35 -28.13
N GLY A 203 4.19 -10.16 -27.58
CA GLY A 203 3.75 -8.89 -28.15
C GLY A 203 2.25 -8.60 -28.05
N CYS A 204 1.47 -9.42 -27.36
CA CYS A 204 0.07 -9.15 -27.03
C CYS A 204 -0.01 -7.95 -26.08
N PRO A 205 -0.57 -6.79 -26.52
CA PRO A 205 -0.86 -5.71 -25.61
C PRO A 205 -2.03 -6.10 -24.72
N GLY A 206 -2.04 -5.56 -23.51
CA GLY A 206 -3.19 -5.70 -22.64
C GLY A 206 -3.25 -4.60 -21.61
N SER A 207 -4.41 -4.50 -20.99
CA SER A 207 -4.66 -3.58 -19.90
C SER A 207 -4.98 -4.34 -18.63
N VAL A 208 -4.49 -3.83 -17.51
CA VAL A 208 -4.95 -4.20 -16.17
C VAL A 208 -5.66 -3.02 -15.54
N ARG A 209 -6.71 -3.28 -14.78
CA ARG A 209 -7.39 -2.27 -13.97
C ARG A 209 -7.93 -2.84 -12.68
N ASP A 210 -7.95 -2.03 -11.64
CA ASP A 210 -8.70 -2.32 -10.43
C ASP A 210 -10.20 -2.23 -10.72
N VAL A 211 -10.96 -3.15 -10.14
CA VAL A 211 -12.42 -3.14 -10.12
C VAL A 211 -12.86 -3.28 -8.66
N ARG A 212 -13.59 -2.29 -8.16
CA ARG A 212 -14.00 -2.16 -6.75
C ARG A 212 -15.53 -2.08 -6.67
N PRO A 213 -16.23 -3.22 -6.76
CA PRO A 213 -17.67 -3.26 -6.58
C PRO A 213 -18.03 -2.94 -5.12
N ALA A 214 -19.24 -2.41 -4.89
CA ALA A 214 -19.69 -2.05 -3.53
C ALA A 214 -19.82 -3.29 -2.61
N ASP A 215 -20.35 -4.39 -3.15
CA ASP A 215 -20.74 -5.58 -2.38
C ASP A 215 -19.83 -6.80 -2.62
N ALA A 216 -18.64 -6.59 -3.20
CA ALA A 216 -17.71 -7.69 -3.43
C ALA A 216 -16.25 -7.24 -3.24
N PRO A 217 -15.33 -8.19 -2.95
CA PRO A 217 -13.93 -7.86 -2.79
C PRO A 217 -13.35 -7.20 -4.05
N ALA A 218 -12.45 -6.25 -3.87
CA ALA A 218 -11.73 -5.62 -4.98
C ALA A 218 -10.99 -6.68 -5.82
N THR A 219 -10.95 -6.52 -7.13
CA THR A 219 -10.23 -7.42 -8.03
C THR A 219 -9.41 -6.62 -9.03
N VAL A 220 -8.43 -7.27 -9.65
CA VAL A 220 -7.70 -6.74 -10.80
C VAL A 220 -8.18 -7.47 -12.05
N VAL A 221 -8.82 -6.75 -12.97
CA VAL A 221 -9.25 -7.31 -14.25
C VAL A 221 -8.15 -7.12 -15.28
N VAL A 222 -7.82 -8.20 -15.98
CA VAL A 222 -6.85 -8.22 -17.08
C VAL A 222 -7.59 -8.43 -18.39
N THR A 223 -7.30 -7.60 -19.38
CA THR A 223 -7.86 -7.71 -20.73
C THR A 223 -6.72 -7.73 -21.74
N GLY A 224 -6.68 -8.75 -22.60
CA GLY A 224 -5.76 -8.80 -23.73
C GLY A 224 -6.45 -8.29 -25.00
N THR A 225 -5.73 -7.57 -25.84
CA THR A 225 -6.20 -7.20 -27.17
C THR A 225 -5.65 -8.17 -28.21
N ALA A 226 -6.53 -8.79 -28.98
CA ALA A 226 -6.13 -9.66 -30.07
C ALA A 226 -5.36 -8.84 -31.13
N ARG A 227 -4.26 -9.39 -31.65
CA ARG A 227 -3.45 -8.72 -32.68
C ARG A 227 -4.06 -8.76 -34.08
N ARG A 228 -5.00 -9.67 -34.32
CA ARG A 228 -5.68 -9.84 -35.61
C ARG A 228 -7.20 -9.90 -35.40
N PRO A 229 -8.02 -9.31 -36.30
CA PRO A 229 -9.49 -9.41 -36.23
C PRO A 229 -10.00 -10.85 -36.26
N SER A 230 -9.23 -11.76 -36.86
CA SER A 230 -9.53 -13.20 -36.94
C SER A 230 -9.09 -14.01 -35.71
N GLN A 231 -8.40 -13.40 -34.75
CA GLN A 231 -8.08 -14.04 -33.48
C GLN A 231 -9.15 -13.70 -32.45
N GLN A 232 -9.73 -14.75 -31.88
CA GLN A 232 -10.77 -14.67 -30.86
C GLN A 232 -10.33 -13.74 -29.72
N GLN A 233 -11.17 -12.74 -29.43
CA GLN A 233 -10.96 -11.79 -28.34
C GLN A 233 -10.70 -12.58 -27.05
N VAL A 234 -9.55 -12.32 -26.41
CA VAL A 234 -9.21 -13.03 -25.17
C VAL A 234 -10.17 -12.55 -24.09
N SER A 235 -11.03 -13.46 -23.62
CA SER A 235 -11.97 -13.15 -22.55
C SER A 235 -11.22 -12.55 -21.36
N PRO A 236 -11.68 -11.43 -20.79
CA PRO A 236 -11.08 -10.85 -19.60
C PRO A 236 -11.05 -11.89 -18.48
N PHE A 237 -9.99 -11.87 -17.67
CA PHE A 237 -9.92 -12.67 -16.47
C PHE A 237 -9.59 -11.79 -15.26
N SER A 238 -10.04 -12.23 -14.09
CA SER A 238 -9.87 -11.49 -12.84
C SER A 238 -8.79 -12.15 -11.98
N ILE A 239 -7.91 -11.33 -11.46
CA ILE A 239 -6.95 -11.66 -10.40
C ILE A 239 -7.56 -11.16 -9.10
N GLY A 240 -7.79 -12.07 -8.16
CA GLY A 240 -8.43 -11.74 -6.90
C GLY A 240 -8.65 -12.97 -6.03
N GLY A 241 -9.49 -12.81 -5.02
CA GLY A 241 -9.91 -13.86 -4.11
C GLY A 241 -10.92 -13.33 -3.10
N PRO A 242 -11.32 -14.12 -2.10
CA PRO A 242 -12.33 -13.74 -1.11
C PRO A 242 -11.95 -12.51 -0.28
N HIS A 243 -10.67 -12.13 -0.29
CA HIS A 243 -10.16 -10.99 0.47
C HIS A 243 -9.68 -9.83 -0.42
N GLY A 244 -9.88 -9.94 -1.74
CA GLY A 244 -9.60 -8.87 -2.70
C GLY A 244 -8.13 -8.69 -3.09
N ALA A 245 -7.91 -7.96 -4.17
CA ALA A 245 -6.60 -7.61 -4.73
C ALA A 245 -6.64 -6.22 -5.40
N GLY A 246 -5.50 -5.53 -5.40
CA GLY A 246 -5.30 -4.26 -6.10
C GLY A 246 -3.93 -4.19 -6.76
N LEU A 247 -3.82 -3.37 -7.81
CA LEU A 247 -2.58 -3.23 -8.59
C LEU A 247 -1.42 -2.64 -7.78
N PHE A 248 -1.72 -1.64 -6.96
CA PHE A 248 -0.72 -0.90 -6.19
C PHE A 248 -1.01 -0.90 -4.69
N GLY A 249 -2.14 -1.45 -4.26
CA GLY A 249 -2.62 -1.42 -2.89
C GLY A 249 -4.13 -1.55 -2.84
N LEU A 250 -4.70 -1.73 -1.65
CA LEU A 250 -6.14 -1.72 -1.41
C LEU A 250 -6.54 -0.43 -0.67
N PRO A 251 -7.84 -0.07 -0.68
CA PRO A 251 -8.35 0.92 0.24
C PRO A 251 -8.16 0.47 1.70
N ILE A 252 -7.92 1.42 2.59
CA ILE A 252 -7.90 1.19 4.03
C ILE A 252 -9.32 1.49 4.55
N PRO A 253 -9.96 0.57 5.30
CA PRO A 253 -11.29 0.77 5.86
C PRO A 253 -11.34 1.84 6.96
#